data_AF-A0A3C0L8J4-F1
#
_entry.id   AF-A0A3C0L8J4-F1
#
_cell.length_a   1.000
_cell.length_b   1.000
_cell.length_c   1.000
_cell.angle_alpha   90.00
_cell.angle_beta   90.00
_cell.angle_gamma   90.00
#
_symmetry.space_group_name_H-M   'P 1'
#
loop_
_entity.id
_entity.type
_entity.pdbx_description
1 polymer ?
#
loop_
_entity_poly.entity_id
_entity_poly.type
_entity_poly.pdbx_seq_one_letter_code
_entity_poly.pdbx_strand_id
1 'polypeptide(L)'
;MSKNLIVLFIIVLLIVGGFGIYTYDQSNQAKKEVEEKNLKLESSDELISELQENIQEKEKQIEELKASLPKEEKDLEKEYADKLSELKEEKAQLEALLTEKEETIKTIERQKEESEQIVILKDELISELQENIQEKEKQIEELKASLPKEEKDLEKEYAVKLSELMEEKGQLEALLIEQEGTLQTKDREKEELISKLEDCNNKINEVKEKLVQQKIEDEKDYVAELSALTEEKSKLENQLKIYQDLLSEKEDTIVLIKQQNEESEKNIVEKDKTITELSESIRGYENQIKEISEQAAKEKEKETEKETEYSNKLSLLTEEKSKLETQLKASQKLLLEKENTIVLLKQQKEDSERAISSKDKIIAELSESIKGYENLVTEIREQMAKEGKEKEAEYADRLALLKEGKDIIEAKLAEAIKKSMPDYYEVKKGDSLWKIAERFYNTGEKWIRIFEANTDKINNPDLIYPYQRFTIPKE
;
A
#
# COMPACT_ATOMS: atom_id res chain seq x y z
N MET A 1 62.52 -149.45 11.78
CA MET A 1 62.11 -148.19 11.10
C MET A 1 63.36 -147.42 10.71
N SER A 2 63.47 -147.03 9.44
CA SER A 2 64.66 -146.35 8.91
C SER A 2 64.66 -144.86 9.28
N LYS A 3 65.85 -144.27 9.44
CA LYS A 3 66.08 -142.87 9.80
C LYS A 3 65.34 -141.87 8.88
N ASN A 4 64.99 -142.27 7.66
CA ASN A 4 64.29 -141.42 6.69
C ASN A 4 62.84 -141.11 7.07
N LEU A 5 62.15 -141.97 7.83
CA LEU A 5 60.77 -141.73 8.21
C LEU A 5 60.65 -140.64 9.30
N ILE A 6 61.63 -140.59 10.21
CA ILE A 6 61.69 -139.58 11.29
C ILE A 6 61.96 -138.19 10.70
N VAL A 7 62.84 -138.08 9.71
CA VAL A 7 63.12 -136.81 9.02
C VAL A 7 61.89 -136.29 8.29
N LEU A 8 61.15 -137.17 7.60
CA LEU A 8 59.92 -136.78 6.91
C LEU A 8 58.85 -136.28 7.89
N PHE A 9 58.72 -136.93 9.05
CA PHE A 9 57.77 -136.53 10.08
C PHE A 9 58.10 -135.17 10.71
N ILE A 10 59.39 -134.88 10.92
CA ILE A 10 59.86 -133.57 11.42
C ILE A 10 59.60 -132.47 10.38
N ILE A 11 59.81 -132.74 9.09
CA ILE A 11 59.53 -131.77 8.02
C ILE A 11 58.03 -131.45 7.96
N VAL A 12 57.17 -132.47 8.04
CA VAL A 12 55.71 -132.26 8.07
C VAL A 12 55.30 -131.44 9.29
N LEU A 13 55.85 -131.72 10.48
CA LEU A 13 55.56 -130.93 11.69
C LEU A 13 56.04 -129.47 11.57
N LEU A 14 57.19 -129.22 10.94
CA LEU A 14 57.68 -127.85 10.72
C LEU A 14 56.84 -127.09 9.68
N ILE A 15 56.37 -127.76 8.63
CA ILE A 15 55.48 -127.15 7.63
C ILE A 15 54.11 -126.84 8.24
N VAL A 16 53.52 -127.78 8.99
CA VAL A 16 52.22 -127.59 9.64
C VAL A 16 52.32 -126.53 10.77
N GLY A 17 53.40 -126.55 11.54
CA GLY A 17 53.67 -125.54 12.57
C GLY A 17 53.90 -124.14 12.00
N GLY A 18 54.69 -124.03 10.92
CA GLY A 18 54.92 -122.77 10.21
C GLY A 18 53.65 -122.21 9.56
N PHE A 19 52.81 -123.08 8.99
CA PHE A 19 51.51 -122.68 8.42
C PHE A 19 50.53 -122.24 9.52
N GLY A 20 50.53 -122.89 10.68
CA GLY A 20 49.74 -122.47 11.85
C GLY A 20 50.15 -121.10 12.39
N ILE A 21 51.45 -120.83 12.49
CA ILE A 21 51.96 -119.52 12.94
C ILE A 21 51.65 -118.43 11.91
N TYR A 22 51.83 -118.71 10.61
CA TYR A 22 51.52 -117.76 9.54
C TYR A 22 50.03 -117.39 9.48
N THR A 23 49.15 -118.38 9.59
CA THR A 23 47.69 -118.16 9.59
C THR A 23 47.20 -117.47 10.86
N TYR A 24 47.84 -117.74 12.02
CA TYR A 24 47.57 -117.02 13.26
C TYR A 24 48.00 -115.55 13.19
N ASP A 25 49.17 -115.26 12.64
CA ASP A 25 49.70 -113.90 12.50
C ASP A 25 48.85 -113.07 11.52
N GLN A 26 48.48 -113.63 10.36
CA GLN A 26 47.54 -112.98 9.45
C GLN A 26 46.17 -112.70 10.07
N SER A 27 45.63 -113.66 10.84
CA SER A 27 44.34 -113.47 11.52
C SER A 27 44.40 -112.37 12.57
N ASN A 28 45.51 -112.27 13.32
CA ASN A 28 45.68 -111.26 14.34
C ASN A 28 45.93 -109.87 13.73
N GLN A 29 46.65 -109.79 12.61
CA GLN A 29 46.83 -108.56 11.84
C GLN A 29 45.50 -108.07 11.25
N ALA A 30 44.71 -108.96 10.66
CA ALA A 30 43.37 -108.63 10.16
C ALA A 30 42.44 -108.17 11.29
N LYS A 31 42.51 -108.80 12.47
CA LYS A 31 41.73 -108.39 13.65
C LYS A 31 42.09 -106.98 14.11
N LYS A 32 43.38 -106.65 14.15
CA LYS A 32 43.88 -105.32 14.52
C LYS A 32 43.46 -104.24 13.51
N GLU A 33 43.49 -104.55 12.21
CA GLU A 33 42.99 -103.65 11.16
C GLU A 33 41.48 -103.40 11.25
N VAL A 34 40.69 -104.43 11.59
CA VAL A 34 39.25 -104.30 11.81
C VAL A 34 38.97 -103.44 13.04
N GLU A 35 39.72 -103.63 14.12
CA GLU A 35 39.58 -102.86 15.35
C GLU A 35 39.94 -101.37 15.13
N GLU A 36 41.02 -101.09 14.38
CA GLU A 36 41.40 -99.71 14.03
C GLU A 36 40.39 -99.04 13.09
N LYS A 37 39.81 -99.78 12.14
CA LYS A 37 38.75 -99.27 11.26
C LYS A 37 37.46 -99.01 12.03
N ASN A 38 37.10 -99.86 12.98
CA ASN A 38 35.92 -99.66 13.83
C ASN A 38 36.06 -98.42 14.71
N LEU A 39 37.24 -98.18 15.30
CA LEU A 39 37.52 -96.95 16.06
C LEU A 39 37.40 -95.68 15.20
N LYS A 40 37.89 -95.73 13.94
CA LYS A 40 37.73 -94.60 12.99
C LYS A 40 36.28 -94.40 12.57
N LEU A 41 35.51 -95.48 12.46
CA LEU A 41 34.09 -95.42 12.12
C LEU A 41 33.29 -94.79 13.27
N GLU A 42 33.54 -95.23 14.50
CA GLU A 42 32.89 -94.71 15.71
C GLU A 42 33.19 -93.21 15.91
N SER A 43 34.43 -92.78 15.69
CA SER A 43 34.78 -91.35 15.69
C SER A 43 34.14 -90.55 14.54
N SER A 44 33.91 -91.18 13.39
CA SER A 44 33.22 -90.53 12.27
C SER A 44 31.72 -90.41 12.53
N ASP A 45 31.11 -91.42 13.16
CA ASP A 45 29.70 -91.42 13.55
C ASP A 45 29.40 -90.35 14.61
N GLU A 46 30.32 -90.12 15.55
CA GLU A 46 30.21 -89.05 16.55
C GLU A 46 30.25 -87.66 15.89
N LEU A 47 31.17 -87.45 14.94
CA LEU A 47 31.29 -86.19 14.19
C LEU A 47 30.07 -85.95 13.28
N ILE A 48 29.52 -87.01 12.68
CA ILE A 48 28.27 -86.95 11.91
C ILE A 48 27.11 -86.53 12.82
N SER A 49 27.02 -87.07 14.04
CA SER A 49 25.97 -86.70 14.99
C SER A 49 26.06 -85.22 15.41
N GLU A 50 27.27 -84.73 15.70
CA GLU A 50 27.50 -83.32 16.06
C GLU A 50 27.16 -82.37 14.89
N LEU A 51 27.50 -82.75 13.65
CA LEU A 51 27.12 -81.98 12.47
C LEU A 51 25.61 -82.00 12.24
N GLN A 52 24.93 -83.12 12.48
CA GLN A 52 23.48 -83.23 12.36
C GLN A 52 22.76 -82.34 13.38
N GLU A 53 23.23 -82.30 14.63
CA GLU A 53 22.67 -81.42 15.67
C GLU A 53 22.84 -79.94 15.29
N ASN A 54 24.04 -79.56 14.84
CA ASN A 54 24.30 -78.20 14.36
C ASN A 54 23.44 -77.82 13.15
N ILE A 55 23.23 -78.75 12.20
CA ILE A 55 22.33 -78.54 11.05
C ILE A 55 20.90 -78.33 11.53
N GLN A 56 20.40 -79.16 12.46
CA GLN A 56 19.05 -79.01 13.01
C GLN A 56 18.86 -77.68 13.73
N GLU A 57 19.85 -77.23 14.50
CA GLU A 57 19.79 -75.93 15.16
C GLU A 57 19.75 -74.78 14.15
N LYS A 58 20.56 -74.86 13.08
CA LYS A 58 20.57 -73.86 12.01
C LYS A 58 19.28 -73.86 11.20
N GLU A 59 18.71 -75.02 10.92
CA GLU A 59 17.41 -75.15 10.25
C GLU A 59 16.30 -74.52 11.08
N LYS A 60 16.31 -74.71 12.40
CA LYS A 60 15.36 -74.06 13.31
C LYS A 60 15.51 -72.54 13.30
N GLN A 61 16.74 -72.01 13.34
CA GLN A 61 17.00 -70.57 13.24
C GLN A 61 16.51 -70.00 11.90
N ILE A 62 16.69 -70.74 10.81
CA ILE A 62 16.20 -70.33 9.48
C ILE A 62 14.67 -70.32 9.43
N GLU A 63 13.99 -71.31 10.02
CA GLU A 63 12.53 -71.35 10.12
C GLU A 63 11.97 -70.19 10.95
N GLU A 64 12.58 -69.88 12.10
CA GLU A 64 12.17 -68.75 12.93
C GLU A 64 12.32 -67.41 12.19
N LEU A 65 13.44 -67.21 11.47
CA LEU A 65 13.65 -66.01 10.65
C LEU A 65 12.71 -65.94 9.44
N LYS A 66 12.44 -67.08 8.79
CA LYS A 66 11.45 -67.15 7.69
C LYS A 66 10.04 -66.83 8.17
N ALA A 67 9.70 -67.15 9.43
CA ALA A 67 8.41 -66.83 10.01
C ALA A 67 8.28 -65.36 10.40
N SER A 68 9.37 -64.68 10.79
CA SER A 68 9.35 -63.27 11.19
C SER A 68 9.42 -62.29 10.01
N LEU A 69 10.16 -62.63 8.95
CA LEU A 69 10.36 -61.77 7.77
C LEU A 69 9.06 -61.25 7.13
N PRO A 70 8.04 -62.09 6.84
CA PRO A 70 6.82 -61.65 6.18
C PRO A 70 6.01 -60.67 7.02
N LYS A 71 6.15 -60.75 8.36
CA LYS A 71 5.47 -59.85 9.28
C LYS A 71 6.13 -58.48 9.28
N GLU A 72 7.46 -58.44 9.36
CA GLU A 72 8.22 -57.18 9.25
C GLU A 72 8.02 -56.50 7.90
N GLU A 73 8.03 -57.27 6.80
CA GLU A 73 7.79 -56.73 5.46
C GLU A 73 6.39 -56.12 5.33
N LYS A 74 5.37 -56.79 5.87
CA LYS A 74 3.99 -56.29 5.86
C LYS A 74 3.78 -55.09 6.77
N ASP A 75 4.41 -55.06 7.94
CA ASP A 75 4.35 -53.93 8.86
C ASP A 75 5.04 -52.70 8.25
N LEU A 76 6.17 -52.89 7.55
CA LEU A 76 6.89 -51.85 6.84
C LEU A 76 6.12 -51.33 5.61
N GLU A 77 5.55 -52.22 4.80
CA GLU A 77 4.68 -51.86 3.67
C GLU A 77 3.49 -51.02 4.12
N LYS A 78 2.88 -51.39 5.24
CA LYS A 78 1.77 -50.65 5.83
C LYS A 78 2.21 -49.26 6.29
N GLU A 79 3.33 -49.15 7.00
CA GLU A 79 3.87 -47.86 7.43
C GLU A 79 4.19 -46.92 6.25
N TYR A 80 4.78 -47.46 5.17
CA TYR A 80 5.03 -46.69 3.96
C TYR A 80 3.74 -46.29 3.24
N ALA A 81 2.72 -47.16 3.19
CA ALA A 81 1.43 -46.84 2.60
C ALA A 81 0.71 -45.73 3.38
N ASP A 82 0.73 -45.79 4.71
CA ASP A 82 0.12 -44.79 5.59
C ASP A 82 0.82 -43.43 5.41
N LYS A 83 2.16 -43.40 5.44
CA LYS A 83 2.95 -42.17 5.19
C LYS A 83 2.72 -41.59 3.80
N LEU A 84 2.62 -42.44 2.77
CA LEU A 84 2.35 -41.99 1.41
C LEU A 84 0.95 -41.37 1.30
N SER A 85 -0.03 -41.92 2.01
CA SER A 85 -1.39 -41.37 2.06
C SER A 85 -1.41 -40.01 2.74
N GLU A 86 -0.73 -39.86 3.88
CA GLU A 86 -0.63 -38.61 4.62
C GLU A 86 0.07 -37.51 3.78
N LEU A 87 1.21 -37.82 3.17
CA LEU A 87 1.92 -36.91 2.25
C LEU A 87 1.07 -36.50 1.06
N LYS A 88 0.25 -37.41 0.53
CA LYS A 88 -0.63 -37.11 -0.61
C LYS A 88 -1.76 -36.16 -0.20
N GLU A 89 -2.30 -36.32 1.00
CA GLU A 89 -3.34 -35.44 1.55
C GLU A 89 -2.77 -34.05 1.85
N GLU A 90 -1.60 -33.97 2.49
CA GLU A 90 -0.90 -32.70 2.75
C GLU A 90 -0.59 -31.96 1.44
N LYS A 91 -0.10 -32.69 0.42
CA LYS A 91 0.13 -32.12 -0.91
C LYS A 91 -1.15 -31.55 -1.52
N ALA A 92 -2.27 -32.27 -1.43
CA ALA A 92 -3.55 -31.79 -1.97
C ALA A 92 -4.05 -30.53 -1.23
N GLN A 93 -3.84 -30.45 0.09
CA GLN A 93 -4.17 -29.26 0.87
C GLN A 93 -3.29 -28.06 0.47
N LEU A 94 -1.98 -28.27 0.27
CA LEU A 94 -1.06 -27.23 -0.18
C LEU A 94 -1.40 -26.73 -1.59
N GLU A 95 -1.77 -27.63 -2.52
CA GLU A 95 -2.22 -27.26 -3.86
C GLU A 95 -3.50 -26.42 -3.82
N ALA A 96 -4.48 -26.79 -2.99
CA ALA A 96 -5.71 -26.00 -2.81
C ALA A 96 -5.42 -24.61 -2.20
N LEU A 97 -4.49 -24.54 -1.25
CA LEU A 97 -4.09 -23.28 -0.63
C LEU A 97 -3.34 -22.39 -1.62
N LEU A 98 -2.50 -22.98 -2.49
CA LEU A 98 -1.82 -22.26 -3.58
C LEU A 98 -2.85 -21.63 -4.52
N THR A 99 -3.87 -22.39 -4.96
CA THR A 99 -4.88 -21.86 -5.89
C THR A 99 -5.69 -20.72 -5.26
N GLU A 100 -6.05 -20.84 -3.98
CA GLU A 100 -6.72 -19.75 -3.24
C GLU A 100 -5.84 -18.48 -3.17
N LYS A 101 -4.54 -18.64 -2.92
CA LYS A 101 -3.61 -17.50 -2.88
C LYS A 101 -3.41 -16.86 -4.26
N GLU A 102 -3.36 -17.65 -5.33
CA GLU A 102 -3.29 -17.12 -6.70
C GLU A 102 -4.52 -16.30 -7.08
N GLU A 103 -5.73 -16.74 -6.70
CA GLU A 103 -6.96 -15.96 -6.91
C GLU A 103 -6.97 -14.65 -6.10
N THR A 104 -6.46 -14.72 -4.87
CA THR A 104 -6.31 -13.53 -4.01
C THR A 104 -5.34 -12.53 -4.64
N ILE A 105 -4.20 -12.98 -5.16
CA ILE A 105 -3.21 -12.14 -5.85
C ILE A 105 -3.83 -11.47 -7.07
N LYS A 106 -4.54 -12.22 -7.92
CA LYS A 106 -5.24 -11.64 -9.09
C LYS A 106 -6.23 -10.55 -8.70
N THR A 107 -6.94 -10.74 -7.59
CA THR A 107 -7.88 -9.74 -7.08
C THR A 107 -7.17 -8.47 -6.63
N ILE A 108 -6.04 -8.62 -5.93
CA ILE A 108 -5.20 -7.50 -5.47
C ILE A 108 -4.59 -6.75 -6.67
N GLU A 109 -4.09 -7.46 -7.69
CA GLU A 109 -3.54 -6.84 -8.90
C GLU A 109 -4.61 -6.01 -9.64
N ARG A 110 -5.82 -6.54 -9.78
CA ARG A 110 -6.95 -5.81 -10.37
C ARG A 110 -7.28 -4.53 -9.58
N GLN A 111 -7.33 -4.61 -8.25
CA GLN A 111 -7.59 -3.45 -7.39
C GLN A 111 -6.47 -2.41 -7.47
N LYS A 112 -5.21 -2.86 -7.57
CA LYS A 112 -4.06 -1.99 -7.76
C LYS A 112 -4.19 -1.21 -9.08
N GLU A 113 -4.51 -1.90 -10.18
CA GLU A 113 -4.66 -1.27 -11.49
C GLU A 113 -5.83 -0.26 -11.51
N GLU A 114 -6.96 -0.58 -10.87
CA GLU A 114 -8.07 0.37 -10.67
C GLU A 114 -7.62 1.61 -9.89
N SER A 115 -6.83 1.42 -8.82
CA SER A 115 -6.33 2.54 -8.01
C SER A 115 -5.35 3.42 -8.77
N GLU A 116 -4.49 2.84 -9.61
CA GLU A 116 -3.55 3.56 -10.47
C GLU A 116 -4.29 4.41 -11.51
N GLN A 117 -5.36 3.87 -12.13
CA GLN A 117 -6.20 4.65 -13.04
C GLN A 117 -6.88 5.84 -12.34
N ILE A 118 -7.38 5.65 -11.11
CA ILE A 118 -7.98 6.75 -10.33
C ILE A 118 -6.95 7.85 -10.04
N VAL A 119 -5.69 7.49 -9.78
CA VAL A 119 -4.62 8.48 -9.56
C VAL A 119 -4.37 9.28 -10.84
N ILE A 120 -4.26 8.62 -12.00
CA ILE A 120 -4.07 9.29 -13.29
C ILE A 120 -5.19 10.29 -13.56
N LEU A 121 -6.46 9.89 -13.38
CA LEU A 121 -7.62 10.78 -13.58
C LEU A 121 -7.61 11.97 -12.61
N LYS A 122 -7.14 11.78 -11.37
CA LYS A 122 -7.01 12.88 -10.41
C LYS A 122 -5.90 13.84 -10.80
N ASP A 123 -4.78 13.35 -11.29
CA ASP A 123 -3.66 14.18 -11.73
C ASP A 123 -4.04 15.02 -12.97
N GLU A 124 -4.82 14.45 -13.90
CA GLU A 124 -5.42 15.19 -15.02
C GLU A 124 -6.36 16.31 -14.52
N LEU A 125 -7.27 16.00 -13.59
CA LEU A 125 -8.18 17.00 -13.02
C LEU A 125 -7.42 18.11 -12.26
N ILE A 126 -6.36 17.76 -11.52
CA ILE A 126 -5.50 18.73 -10.84
C ILE A 126 -4.86 19.67 -11.86
N SER A 127 -4.38 19.14 -12.98
CA SER A 127 -3.76 19.94 -14.04
C SER A 127 -4.76 20.93 -14.66
N GLU A 128 -5.97 20.47 -14.96
CA GLU A 128 -7.05 21.32 -15.49
C GLU A 128 -7.48 22.42 -14.50
N LEU A 129 -7.57 22.08 -13.21
CA LEU A 129 -7.86 23.07 -12.16
C LEU A 129 -6.73 24.08 -12.01
N GLN A 130 -5.46 23.66 -12.13
CA GLN A 130 -4.32 24.56 -12.07
C GLN A 130 -4.30 25.54 -13.24
N GLU A 131 -4.61 25.08 -14.45
CA GLU A 131 -4.72 25.95 -15.64
C GLU A 131 -5.84 26.99 -15.45
N ASN A 132 -7.01 26.55 -14.97
CA ASN A 132 -8.12 27.45 -14.67
C ASN A 132 -7.76 28.49 -13.59
N ILE A 133 -7.04 28.09 -12.54
CA ILE A 133 -6.57 29.01 -11.50
C ILE A 133 -5.60 30.04 -12.10
N GLN A 134 -4.63 29.61 -12.93
CA GLN A 134 -3.69 30.52 -13.58
C GLN A 134 -4.40 31.53 -14.49
N GLU A 135 -5.40 31.11 -15.24
CA GLU A 135 -6.18 32.02 -16.08
C GLU A 135 -6.95 33.04 -15.23
N LYS A 136 -7.53 32.60 -14.11
CA LYS A 136 -8.22 33.52 -13.18
C LYS A 136 -7.27 34.49 -12.50
N GLU A 137 -6.07 34.04 -12.11
CA GLU A 137 -5.04 34.91 -11.55
C GLU A 137 -4.61 35.99 -12.54
N LYS A 138 -4.45 35.62 -13.83
CA LYS A 138 -4.16 36.59 -14.90
C LYS A 138 -5.28 37.62 -15.07
N GLN A 139 -6.54 37.19 -15.07
CA GLN A 139 -7.69 38.10 -15.13
C GLN A 139 -7.71 39.07 -13.94
N ILE A 140 -7.37 38.60 -12.73
CA ILE A 140 -7.27 39.44 -11.54
C ILE A 140 -6.13 40.46 -11.66
N GLU A 141 -4.97 40.07 -12.20
CA GLU A 141 -3.88 41.03 -12.46
C GLU A 141 -4.26 42.12 -13.46
N GLU A 142 -4.93 41.76 -14.57
CA GLU A 142 -5.39 42.73 -15.57
C GLU A 142 -6.41 43.72 -14.97
N LEU A 143 -7.34 43.23 -14.14
CA LEU A 143 -8.28 44.08 -13.41
C LEU A 143 -7.58 44.98 -12.38
N LYS A 144 -6.63 44.44 -11.62
CA LYS A 144 -5.83 45.23 -10.68
C LYS A 144 -5.00 46.31 -11.37
N ALA A 145 -4.54 46.08 -12.61
CA ALA A 145 -3.79 47.06 -13.37
C ALA A 145 -4.66 48.18 -13.97
N SER A 146 -5.94 47.91 -14.23
CA SER A 146 -6.88 48.88 -14.81
C SER A 146 -7.57 49.77 -13.76
N LEU A 147 -7.82 49.25 -12.56
CA LEU A 147 -8.46 49.95 -11.43
C LEU A 147 -7.83 51.32 -11.08
N PRO A 148 -6.49 51.45 -10.95
CA PRO A 148 -5.86 52.73 -10.60
C PRO A 148 -6.06 53.81 -11.66
N LYS A 149 -6.25 53.40 -12.92
CA LYS A 149 -6.48 54.34 -14.03
C LYS A 149 -7.92 54.87 -13.99
N GLU A 150 -8.89 53.98 -13.81
CA GLU A 150 -10.30 54.37 -13.63
C GLU A 150 -10.49 55.26 -12.39
N GLU A 151 -9.87 54.91 -11.26
CA GLU A 151 -9.95 55.69 -10.03
C GLU A 151 -9.39 57.11 -10.24
N LYS A 152 -8.25 57.23 -10.93
CA LYS A 152 -7.61 58.51 -11.23
C LYS A 152 -8.35 59.35 -12.27
N ASP A 153 -9.01 58.71 -13.23
CA ASP A 153 -9.84 59.38 -14.22
C ASP A 153 -11.14 59.90 -13.59
N LEU A 154 -11.74 59.12 -12.68
CA LEU A 154 -12.91 59.51 -11.90
C LEU A 154 -12.59 60.65 -10.92
N GLU A 155 -11.45 60.58 -10.23
CA GLU A 155 -10.99 61.62 -9.30
C GLU A 155 -10.74 62.95 -10.03
N LYS A 156 -10.22 62.92 -11.26
CA LYS A 156 -10.12 64.11 -12.11
C LYS A 156 -11.48 64.66 -12.51
N GLU A 157 -12.42 63.80 -12.92
CA GLU A 157 -13.77 64.23 -13.30
C GLU A 157 -14.48 64.92 -12.13
N TYR A 158 -14.42 64.34 -10.93
CA TYR A 158 -14.97 64.95 -9.73
C TYR A 158 -14.25 66.25 -9.35
N ALA A 159 -12.93 66.34 -9.49
CA ALA A 159 -12.19 67.56 -9.22
C ALA A 159 -12.60 68.71 -10.15
N VAL A 160 -12.79 68.44 -11.44
CA VAL A 160 -13.29 69.42 -12.42
C VAL A 160 -14.69 69.89 -12.01
N LYS A 161 -15.60 68.96 -11.74
CA LYS A 161 -16.98 69.29 -11.39
C LYS A 161 -17.10 70.07 -10.08
N LEU A 162 -16.23 69.77 -9.11
CA LEU A 162 -16.16 70.52 -7.85
C LEU A 162 -15.65 71.94 -8.08
N SER A 163 -14.69 72.13 -8.99
CA SER A 163 -14.17 73.46 -9.35
C SER A 163 -15.21 74.33 -10.06
N GLU A 164 -15.99 73.74 -10.97
CA GLU A 164 -17.11 74.43 -11.65
C GLU A 164 -18.18 74.86 -10.65
N LEU A 165 -18.57 73.97 -9.73
CA LEU A 165 -19.53 74.29 -8.67
C LEU A 165 -19.02 75.36 -7.71
N MET A 166 -17.71 75.37 -7.38
CA MET A 166 -17.12 76.42 -6.55
C MET A 166 -17.12 77.77 -7.27
N GLU A 167 -16.86 77.81 -8.57
CA GLU A 167 -16.92 79.03 -9.36
C GLU A 167 -18.35 79.57 -9.45
N GLU A 168 -19.32 78.71 -9.75
CA GLU A 168 -20.74 79.06 -9.81
C GLU A 168 -21.26 79.57 -8.45
N LYS A 169 -20.87 78.90 -7.35
CA LYS A 169 -21.16 79.36 -5.99
C LYS A 169 -20.58 80.75 -5.74
N GLY A 170 -19.33 81.00 -6.12
CA GLY A 170 -18.69 82.31 -5.97
C GLY A 170 -19.39 83.41 -6.77
N GLN A 171 -19.86 83.09 -7.97
CA GLN A 171 -20.66 84.02 -8.80
C GLN A 171 -22.00 84.36 -8.14
N LEU A 172 -22.69 83.36 -7.58
CA LEU A 172 -23.95 83.57 -6.85
C LEU A 172 -23.76 84.39 -5.57
N GLU A 173 -22.69 84.14 -4.81
CA GLU A 173 -22.36 84.93 -3.62
C GLU A 173 -22.06 86.40 -3.98
N ALA A 174 -21.35 86.65 -5.08
CA ALA A 174 -21.10 88.01 -5.57
C ALA A 174 -22.40 88.74 -5.97
N LEU A 175 -23.30 88.04 -6.68
CA LEU A 175 -24.63 88.58 -7.02
C LEU A 175 -25.48 88.88 -5.78
N LEU A 176 -25.39 88.05 -4.75
CA LEU A 176 -26.11 88.27 -3.50
C LEU A 176 -25.62 89.55 -2.80
N ILE A 177 -24.30 89.75 -2.73
CA ILE A 177 -23.68 90.96 -2.16
C ILE A 177 -24.11 92.21 -2.94
N GLU A 178 -24.15 92.13 -4.27
CA GLU A 178 -24.63 93.23 -5.11
C GLU A 178 -26.09 93.57 -4.81
N GLN A 179 -26.96 92.56 -4.74
CA GLN A 179 -28.37 92.75 -4.38
C GLN A 179 -28.54 93.35 -2.98
N GLU A 180 -27.82 92.86 -1.98
CA GLU A 180 -27.82 93.42 -0.62
C GLU A 180 -27.39 94.89 -0.62
N GLY A 181 -26.36 95.24 -1.40
CA GLY A 181 -25.93 96.62 -1.60
C GLY A 181 -27.03 97.50 -2.19
N THR A 182 -27.72 97.03 -3.25
CA THR A 182 -28.84 97.77 -3.85
C THR A 182 -30.04 97.93 -2.91
N LEU A 183 -30.24 96.97 -2.00
CA LEU A 183 -31.33 97.01 -1.03
C LEU A 183 -31.02 98.06 0.05
N GLN A 184 -29.78 98.12 0.53
CA GLN A 184 -29.32 99.17 1.45
C GLN A 184 -29.42 100.57 0.84
N THR A 185 -29.09 100.74 -0.45
CA THR A 185 -29.25 102.05 -1.09
C THR A 185 -30.72 102.45 -1.20
N LYS A 186 -31.60 101.50 -1.54
CA LYS A 186 -33.05 101.75 -1.57
C LYS A 186 -33.63 102.06 -0.19
N ASP A 187 -33.14 101.40 0.86
CA ASP A 187 -33.53 101.72 2.24
C ASP A 187 -33.10 103.14 2.62
N ARG A 188 -31.89 103.57 2.21
CA ARG A 188 -31.42 104.95 2.42
C ARG A 188 -32.28 105.98 1.67
N GLU A 189 -32.66 105.69 0.42
CA GLU A 189 -33.56 106.53 -0.36
C GLU A 189 -34.96 106.62 0.27
N LYS A 190 -35.46 105.50 0.80
CA LYS A 190 -36.72 105.45 1.54
C LYS A 190 -36.66 106.31 2.81
N GLU A 191 -35.58 106.22 3.60
CA GLU A 191 -35.39 107.09 4.78
C GLU A 191 -35.32 108.57 4.40
N GLU A 192 -34.63 108.90 3.29
CA GLU A 192 -34.58 110.27 2.79
C GLU A 192 -35.96 110.78 2.35
N LEU A 193 -36.77 109.92 1.71
CA LEU A 193 -38.16 110.24 1.36
C LEU A 193 -39.03 110.40 2.61
N ILE A 194 -38.88 109.55 3.64
CA ILE A 194 -39.58 109.69 4.91
C ILE A 194 -39.25 111.04 5.56
N SER A 195 -37.97 111.42 5.61
CA SER A 195 -37.54 112.70 6.16
C SER A 195 -38.13 113.90 5.39
N LYS A 196 -38.18 113.83 4.06
CA LYS A 196 -38.85 114.86 3.24
C LYS A 196 -40.36 114.92 3.50
N LEU A 197 -41.00 113.77 3.71
CA LEU A 197 -42.42 113.67 4.02
C LEU A 197 -42.71 114.26 5.40
N GLU A 198 -41.84 114.00 6.38
CA GLU A 198 -41.91 114.54 7.73
C GLU A 198 -41.72 116.06 7.75
N ASP A 199 -40.78 116.58 6.96
CA ASP A 199 -40.58 118.03 6.76
C ASP A 199 -41.79 118.69 6.08
N CYS A 200 -42.38 118.04 5.07
CA CYS A 200 -43.64 118.47 4.47
C CYS A 200 -44.80 118.44 5.48
N ASN A 201 -44.86 117.41 6.32
CA ASN A 201 -45.90 117.29 7.34
C ASN A 201 -45.76 118.37 8.42
N ASN A 202 -44.52 118.70 8.81
CA ASN A 202 -44.22 119.81 9.70
C ASN A 202 -44.60 121.17 9.08
N LYS A 203 -44.33 121.38 7.78
CA LYS A 203 -44.80 122.57 7.03
C LYS A 203 -46.32 122.63 6.92
N ILE A 204 -47.00 121.50 6.73
CA ILE A 204 -48.46 121.41 6.74
C ILE A 204 -49.00 121.76 8.13
N ASN A 205 -48.36 121.30 9.21
CA ASN A 205 -48.73 121.67 10.57
C ASN A 205 -48.45 123.15 10.87
N GLU A 206 -47.35 123.72 10.38
CA GLU A 206 -47.05 125.16 10.47
C GLU A 206 -48.05 126.01 9.67
N VAL A 207 -48.49 125.52 8.51
CA VAL A 207 -49.57 126.16 7.71
C VAL A 207 -50.93 125.99 8.38
N LYS A 208 -51.21 124.85 9.03
CA LYS A 208 -52.40 124.64 9.86
C LYS A 208 -52.42 125.54 11.09
N GLU A 209 -51.29 125.74 11.76
CA GLU A 209 -51.16 126.71 12.86
C GLU A 209 -51.30 128.15 12.35
N LYS A 210 -50.79 128.47 11.15
CA LYS A 210 -51.03 129.75 10.45
C LYS A 210 -52.48 129.90 9.94
N LEU A 211 -53.23 128.81 9.72
CA LEU A 211 -54.66 128.82 9.36
C LEU A 211 -55.59 128.86 10.58
N VAL A 212 -55.08 128.57 11.79
CA VAL A 212 -55.80 128.72 13.07
C VAL A 212 -55.58 130.12 13.69
N GLN A 213 -54.65 130.92 13.16
CA GLN A 213 -54.48 132.33 13.52
C GLN A 213 -54.31 133.19 12.27
N GLN A 214 -55.41 133.50 11.57
CA GLN A 214 -55.80 134.88 11.22
C GLN A 214 -57.10 134.92 10.39
N LYS A 215 -58.23 134.92 11.11
CA LYS A 215 -59.38 135.83 10.93
C LYS A 215 -60.25 135.69 12.20
N ILE A 216 -60.51 136.70 13.03
CA ILE A 216 -60.23 138.15 13.08
C ILE A 216 -60.17 138.45 14.62
N GLU A 217 -59.30 139.30 15.14
CA GLU A 217 -59.64 140.72 15.31
C GLU A 217 -58.42 141.65 15.36
N ASP A 218 -58.53 142.68 14.53
CA ASP A 218 -57.59 143.77 14.36
C ASP A 218 -57.51 144.69 15.60
N GLU A 219 -56.38 145.38 15.70
CA GLU A 219 -56.04 146.32 16.75
C GLU A 219 -56.62 147.73 16.53
N LYS A 220 -56.92 148.38 17.68
CA LYS A 220 -56.83 149.82 18.02
C LYS A 220 -58.04 150.76 17.88
N ASP A 221 -58.63 151.04 19.05
CA ASP A 221 -58.64 152.34 19.78
C ASP A 221 -58.66 153.66 18.96
N TYR A 222 -59.83 154.30 18.85
CA TYR A 222 -60.24 155.53 19.58
C TYR A 222 -61.52 156.14 18.95
N VAL A 223 -62.57 156.21 19.79
CA VAL A 223 -63.53 157.32 20.04
C VAL A 223 -64.08 158.15 18.87
N ALA A 224 -65.40 158.11 18.69
CA ALA A 224 -66.29 159.26 18.98
C ALA A 224 -67.78 158.90 18.78
N GLU A 225 -68.49 158.75 19.90
CA GLU A 225 -69.83 159.28 20.20
C GLU A 225 -70.84 159.51 19.05
N LEU A 226 -71.90 158.69 18.97
CA LEU A 226 -73.30 159.09 19.26
C LEU A 226 -74.33 158.07 18.73
N SER A 227 -74.99 157.43 19.71
CA SER A 227 -76.43 157.15 19.84
C SER A 227 -77.28 156.64 18.66
N ALA A 228 -77.93 155.52 18.99
CA ALA A 228 -79.35 155.18 18.74
C ALA A 228 -79.73 154.69 17.33
N LEU A 229 -79.98 153.37 17.20
CA LEU A 229 -81.33 152.74 17.21
C LEU A 229 -82.12 153.12 15.94
N THR A 230 -82.66 152.21 15.11
CA THR A 230 -83.41 150.98 15.40
C THR A 230 -83.68 150.37 14.00
N GLU A 231 -83.24 149.16 13.66
CA GLU A 231 -84.00 147.91 13.85
C GLU A 231 -85.30 147.94 13.01
N GLU A 232 -85.32 147.38 11.79
CA GLU A 232 -85.96 146.09 11.55
C GLU A 232 -85.56 145.54 10.15
N LYS A 233 -84.30 145.13 9.94
CA LYS A 233 -83.88 144.42 8.71
C LYS A 233 -82.80 143.34 8.89
N SER A 234 -82.00 143.36 9.97
CA SER A 234 -80.82 142.48 10.14
C SER A 234 -81.11 141.07 10.70
N LYS A 235 -82.37 140.69 10.94
CA LYS A 235 -82.69 139.37 11.53
C LYS A 235 -82.82 138.20 10.54
N LEU A 236 -82.89 138.45 9.23
CA LEU A 236 -83.07 137.39 8.22
C LEU A 236 -81.82 137.05 7.39
N GLU A 237 -80.76 137.87 7.39
CA GLU A 237 -79.53 137.59 6.63
C GLU A 237 -78.48 136.76 7.40
N ASN A 238 -78.56 136.69 8.74
CA ASN A 238 -77.57 135.99 9.56
C ASN A 238 -77.81 134.48 9.75
N GLN A 239 -78.98 133.94 9.38
CA GLN A 239 -79.21 132.48 9.45
C GLN A 239 -78.75 131.73 8.20
N LEU A 240 -78.59 132.40 7.04
CA LEU A 240 -78.17 131.74 5.80
C LEU A 240 -76.65 131.50 5.72
N LYS A 241 -75.87 132.37 6.36
CA LYS A 241 -74.39 132.31 6.38
C LYS A 241 -73.87 131.10 7.17
N ILE A 242 -74.50 130.78 8.30
CA ILE A 242 -74.08 129.70 9.21
C ILE A 242 -74.27 128.31 8.58
N TYR A 243 -75.29 128.11 7.73
CA TYR A 243 -75.51 126.84 7.04
C TYR A 243 -74.63 126.65 5.80
N GLN A 244 -74.10 127.72 5.19
CA GLN A 244 -73.17 127.63 4.07
C GLN A 244 -71.74 127.27 4.53
N ASP A 245 -71.29 127.79 5.67
CA ASP A 245 -69.95 127.49 6.18
C ASP A 245 -69.84 126.05 6.74
N LEU A 246 -70.93 125.50 7.31
CA LEU A 246 -70.97 124.11 7.79
C LEU A 246 -71.00 123.06 6.67
N LEU A 247 -71.44 123.44 5.46
CA LEU A 247 -71.57 122.53 4.31
C LEU A 247 -70.23 122.35 3.59
N SER A 248 -69.44 123.43 3.48
CA SER A 248 -68.08 123.41 2.93
C SER A 248 -67.14 122.55 3.78
N GLU A 249 -67.24 122.63 5.11
CA GLU A 249 -66.39 121.86 6.03
C GLU A 249 -66.72 120.34 5.97
N LYS A 250 -67.98 119.99 5.70
CA LYS A 250 -68.43 118.61 5.46
C LYS A 250 -68.00 118.08 4.10
N GLU A 251 -67.98 118.93 3.06
CA GLU A 251 -67.46 118.56 1.75
C GLU A 251 -65.95 118.27 1.80
N ASP A 252 -65.17 119.07 2.54
CA ASP A 252 -63.73 118.83 2.71
C ASP A 252 -63.43 117.55 3.50
N THR A 253 -64.23 117.21 4.52
CA THR A 253 -64.09 115.92 5.23
C THR A 253 -64.50 114.73 4.37
N ILE A 254 -65.50 114.87 3.49
CA ILE A 254 -65.89 113.83 2.54
C ILE A 254 -64.79 113.56 1.51
N VAL A 255 -64.10 114.60 1.03
CA VAL A 255 -62.95 114.46 0.12
C VAL A 255 -61.80 113.70 0.80
N LEU A 256 -61.47 114.05 2.05
CA LEU A 256 -60.41 113.37 2.80
C LEU A 256 -60.72 111.88 3.06
N ILE A 257 -61.97 111.57 3.41
CA ILE A 257 -62.44 110.20 3.62
C ILE A 257 -62.42 109.41 2.31
N LYS A 258 -62.82 110.02 1.18
CA LYS A 258 -62.71 109.37 -0.14
C LYS A 258 -61.28 109.01 -0.48
N GLN A 259 -60.35 109.93 -0.24
CA GLN A 259 -58.94 109.73 -0.54
C GLN A 259 -58.30 108.66 0.37
N GLN A 260 -58.68 108.62 1.66
CA GLN A 260 -58.31 107.51 2.55
C GLN A 260 -58.92 106.17 2.10
N ASN A 261 -60.15 106.16 1.59
CA ASN A 261 -60.79 104.95 1.10
C ASN A 261 -60.08 104.44 -0.17
N GLU A 262 -59.73 105.31 -1.12
CA GLU A 262 -58.94 104.97 -2.30
C GLU A 262 -57.54 104.43 -1.95
N GLU A 263 -56.88 105.02 -0.95
CA GLU A 263 -55.58 104.54 -0.42
C GLU A 263 -55.73 103.15 0.23
N SER A 264 -56.81 102.92 0.96
CA SER A 264 -57.11 101.62 1.57
C SER A 264 -57.44 100.55 0.52
N GLU A 265 -58.16 100.90 -0.55
CA GLU A 265 -58.45 100.01 -1.68
C GLU A 265 -57.17 99.62 -2.43
N LYS A 266 -56.24 100.56 -2.66
CA LYS A 266 -54.92 100.25 -3.23
C LYS A 266 -54.11 99.29 -2.35
N ASN A 267 -54.09 99.52 -1.04
CA ASN A 267 -53.42 98.62 -0.08
C ASN A 267 -54.05 97.23 -0.07
N ILE A 268 -55.37 97.11 -0.24
CA ILE A 268 -56.06 95.82 -0.35
C ILE A 268 -55.64 95.09 -1.63
N VAL A 269 -55.63 95.78 -2.78
CA VAL A 269 -55.20 95.20 -4.06
C VAL A 269 -53.75 94.71 -4.02
N GLU A 270 -52.86 95.46 -3.37
CA GLU A 270 -51.46 95.06 -3.22
C GLU A 270 -51.30 93.84 -2.29
N LYS A 271 -52.09 93.77 -1.21
CA LYS A 271 -52.17 92.56 -0.37
C LYS A 271 -52.75 91.36 -1.13
N ASP A 272 -53.77 91.54 -1.95
CA ASP A 272 -54.33 90.45 -2.77
C ASP A 272 -53.33 89.92 -3.79
N LYS A 273 -52.51 90.82 -4.38
CA LYS A 273 -51.42 90.43 -5.27
C LYS A 273 -50.37 89.58 -4.54
N THR A 274 -49.93 90.01 -3.36
CA THR A 274 -48.96 89.24 -2.56
C THR A 274 -49.52 87.89 -2.08
N ILE A 275 -50.81 87.83 -1.72
CA ILE A 275 -51.50 86.57 -1.38
C ILE A 275 -51.51 85.61 -2.59
N THR A 276 -51.72 86.13 -3.80
CA THR A 276 -51.70 85.34 -5.02
C THR A 276 -50.32 84.76 -5.28
N GLU A 277 -49.26 85.58 -5.21
CA GLU A 277 -47.86 85.15 -5.39
C GLU A 277 -47.43 84.11 -4.34
N LEU A 278 -47.83 84.28 -3.07
CA LEU A 278 -47.60 83.31 -2.00
C LEU A 278 -48.35 82.00 -2.25
N SER A 279 -49.59 82.07 -2.73
CA SER A 279 -50.39 80.88 -3.05
C SER A 279 -49.78 80.07 -4.20
N GLU A 280 -49.21 80.73 -5.20
CA GLU A 280 -48.49 80.06 -6.28
C GLU A 280 -47.19 79.40 -5.78
N SER A 281 -46.46 80.07 -4.88
CA SER A 281 -45.26 79.51 -4.25
C SER A 281 -45.58 78.30 -3.39
N ILE A 282 -46.64 78.36 -2.57
CA ILE A 282 -47.14 77.23 -1.75
C ILE A 282 -47.46 76.04 -2.65
N ARG A 283 -48.20 76.26 -3.74
CA ARG A 283 -48.52 75.21 -4.72
C ARG A 283 -47.24 74.62 -5.35
N GLY A 284 -46.21 75.43 -5.58
CA GLY A 284 -44.90 74.97 -6.03
C GLY A 284 -44.23 74.02 -5.02
N TYR A 285 -44.20 74.40 -3.74
CA TYR A 285 -43.66 73.57 -2.67
C TYR A 285 -44.47 72.29 -2.45
N GLU A 286 -45.80 72.35 -2.53
CA GLU A 286 -46.67 71.16 -2.44
C GLU A 286 -46.34 70.13 -3.54
N ASN A 287 -46.10 70.60 -4.76
CA ASN A 287 -45.69 69.73 -5.86
C ASN A 287 -44.32 69.10 -5.61
N GLN A 288 -43.33 69.87 -5.14
CA GLN A 288 -42.01 69.34 -4.78
C GLN A 288 -42.08 68.31 -3.65
N ILE A 289 -42.89 68.57 -2.62
CA ILE A 289 -43.12 67.63 -1.51
C ILE A 289 -43.71 66.33 -2.06
N LYS A 290 -44.68 66.41 -2.97
CA LYS A 290 -45.28 65.23 -3.59
C LYS A 290 -44.25 64.43 -4.38
N GLU A 291 -43.42 65.10 -5.19
CA GLU A 291 -42.37 64.46 -5.99
C GLU A 291 -41.33 63.76 -5.10
N ILE A 292 -40.85 64.43 -4.05
CA ILE A 292 -39.95 63.85 -3.04
C ILE A 292 -40.60 62.64 -2.36
N SER A 293 -41.89 62.72 -2.02
CA SER A 293 -42.60 61.62 -1.36
C SER A 293 -42.74 60.38 -2.26
N GLU A 294 -42.98 60.57 -3.56
CA GLU A 294 -43.03 59.48 -4.54
C GLU A 294 -41.64 58.86 -4.76
N GLN A 295 -40.59 59.68 -4.75
CA GLN A 295 -39.21 59.22 -4.88
C GLN A 295 -38.78 58.39 -3.67
N ALA A 296 -39.10 58.86 -2.46
CA ALA A 296 -38.85 58.13 -1.22
C ALA A 296 -39.61 56.80 -1.16
N ALA A 297 -40.83 56.74 -1.69
CA ALA A 297 -41.60 55.50 -1.79
C ALA A 297 -40.93 54.48 -2.72
N LYS A 298 -40.43 54.91 -3.89
CA LYS A 298 -39.70 54.06 -4.85
C LYS A 298 -38.37 53.56 -4.29
N GLU A 299 -37.64 54.38 -3.56
CA GLU A 299 -36.39 53.96 -2.90
C GLU A 299 -36.65 52.92 -1.81
N LYS A 300 -37.69 53.11 -1.00
CA LYS A 300 -38.11 52.16 0.02
C LYS A 300 -38.51 50.80 -0.58
N GLU A 301 -39.20 50.81 -1.72
CA GLU A 301 -39.56 49.60 -2.45
C GLU A 301 -38.32 48.84 -2.96
N LYS A 302 -37.35 49.55 -3.57
CA LYS A 302 -36.06 48.97 -3.97
C LYS A 302 -35.26 48.41 -2.78
N GLU A 303 -35.32 49.07 -1.64
CA GLU A 303 -34.64 48.62 -0.43
C GLU A 303 -35.27 47.34 0.11
N THR A 304 -36.61 47.26 0.12
CA THR A 304 -37.32 46.02 0.48
C THR A 304 -37.04 44.87 -0.48
N GLU A 305 -36.95 45.13 -1.79
CA GLU A 305 -36.59 44.10 -2.79
C GLU A 305 -35.19 43.55 -2.53
N LYS A 306 -34.20 44.43 -2.30
CA LYS A 306 -32.83 44.03 -1.94
C LYS A 306 -32.79 43.24 -0.64
N GLU A 307 -33.57 43.65 0.36
CA GLU A 307 -33.64 42.95 1.65
C GLU A 307 -34.22 41.54 1.50
N THR A 308 -35.25 41.36 0.66
CA THR A 308 -35.75 40.03 0.29
C THR A 308 -34.73 39.21 -0.50
N GLU A 309 -33.98 39.81 -1.42
CA GLU A 309 -32.93 39.12 -2.18
C GLU A 309 -31.81 38.62 -1.26
N TYR A 310 -31.33 39.47 -0.35
CA TYR A 310 -30.32 39.10 0.64
C TYR A 310 -30.83 38.02 1.60
N SER A 311 -32.08 38.11 2.05
CA SER A 311 -32.71 37.08 2.89
C SER A 311 -32.77 35.72 2.19
N ASN A 312 -33.18 35.69 0.91
CA ASN A 312 -33.20 34.48 0.10
C ASN A 312 -31.80 33.89 -0.10
N LYS A 313 -30.81 34.75 -0.38
CA LYS A 313 -29.41 34.32 -0.54
C LYS A 313 -28.84 33.76 0.76
N LEU A 314 -29.16 34.37 1.89
CA LEU A 314 -28.77 33.89 3.22
C LEU A 314 -29.42 32.53 3.53
N SER A 315 -30.68 32.33 3.17
CA SER A 315 -31.37 31.03 3.31
C SER A 315 -30.68 29.94 2.49
N LEU A 316 -30.35 30.21 1.23
CA LEU A 316 -29.65 29.26 0.35
C LEU A 316 -28.26 28.91 0.90
N LEU A 317 -27.48 29.92 1.31
CA LEU A 317 -26.17 29.72 1.94
C LEU A 317 -26.26 28.91 3.24
N THR A 318 -27.32 29.12 4.03
CA THR A 318 -27.56 28.37 5.27
C THR A 318 -27.87 26.91 4.97
N GLU A 319 -28.66 26.64 3.94
CA GLU A 319 -28.96 25.28 3.50
C GLU A 319 -27.71 24.56 2.98
N GLU A 320 -26.92 25.23 2.14
CA GLU A 320 -25.66 24.70 1.60
C GLU A 320 -24.65 24.40 2.72
N LYS A 321 -24.50 25.32 3.68
CA LYS A 321 -23.68 25.11 4.89
C LYS A 321 -24.13 23.86 5.66
N SER A 322 -25.44 23.66 5.85
CA SER A 322 -25.97 22.48 6.56
C SER A 322 -25.65 21.16 5.83
N LYS A 323 -25.69 21.17 4.49
CA LYS A 323 -25.32 20.01 3.66
C LYS A 323 -23.84 19.71 3.80
N LEU A 324 -22.98 20.72 3.71
CA LEU A 324 -21.53 20.58 3.88
C LEU A 324 -21.16 20.09 5.28
N GLU A 325 -21.80 20.60 6.34
CA GLU A 325 -21.59 20.13 7.71
C GLU A 325 -21.97 18.64 7.88
N THR A 326 -23.05 18.21 7.22
CA THR A 326 -23.49 16.80 7.23
C THR A 326 -22.49 15.92 6.50
N GLN A 327 -22.01 16.35 5.33
CA GLN A 327 -20.97 15.64 4.58
C GLN A 327 -19.65 15.58 5.36
N LEU A 328 -19.26 16.67 6.01
CA LEU A 328 -18.05 16.72 6.84
C LEU A 328 -18.12 15.71 7.99
N LYS A 329 -19.26 15.64 8.70
CA LYS A 329 -19.47 14.64 9.76
C LYS A 329 -19.41 13.21 9.23
N ALA A 330 -19.99 12.95 8.05
CA ALA A 330 -19.93 11.64 7.43
C ALA A 330 -18.48 11.24 7.08
N SER A 331 -17.72 12.16 6.48
CA SER A 331 -16.30 11.97 6.16
C SER A 331 -15.44 11.74 7.41
N GLN A 332 -15.67 12.50 8.48
CA GLN A 332 -14.98 12.32 9.75
C GLN A 332 -15.25 10.94 10.38
N LYS A 333 -16.49 10.45 10.31
CA LYS A 333 -16.85 9.11 10.80
C LYS A 333 -16.11 8.03 9.99
N LEU A 334 -16.06 8.19 8.67
CA LEU A 334 -15.36 7.28 7.76
C LEU A 334 -13.85 7.28 8.04
N LEU A 335 -13.26 8.44 8.31
CA LEU A 335 -11.86 8.57 8.70
C LEU A 335 -11.56 7.78 9.98
N LEU A 336 -12.38 7.94 11.03
CA LEU A 336 -12.23 7.24 12.30
C LEU A 336 -12.31 5.71 12.12
N GLU A 337 -13.22 5.22 11.27
CA GLU A 337 -13.36 3.80 10.96
C GLU A 337 -12.11 3.26 10.22
N LYS A 338 -11.55 4.05 9.31
CA LYS A 338 -10.28 3.71 8.63
C LYS A 338 -9.10 3.71 9.58
N GLU A 339 -9.00 4.68 10.49
CA GLU A 339 -7.96 4.72 11.52
C GLU A 339 -7.99 3.48 12.41
N ASN A 340 -9.18 3.07 12.87
CA ASN A 340 -9.35 1.85 13.66
C ASN A 340 -8.92 0.61 12.86
N THR A 341 -9.24 0.55 11.57
CA THR A 341 -8.82 -0.55 10.70
C THR A 341 -7.30 -0.60 10.55
N ILE A 342 -6.64 0.55 10.38
CA ILE A 342 -5.17 0.64 10.29
C ILE A 342 -4.51 0.12 11.57
N VAL A 343 -5.06 0.45 12.74
CA VAL A 343 -4.53 -0.05 14.02
C VAL A 343 -4.63 -1.57 14.09
N LEU A 344 -5.77 -2.16 13.69
CA LEU A 344 -5.95 -3.61 13.67
C LEU A 344 -4.95 -4.29 12.72
N LEU A 345 -4.78 -3.73 11.52
CA LEU A 345 -3.84 -4.26 10.52
C LEU A 345 -2.38 -4.16 11.01
N LYS A 346 -2.00 -3.10 11.72
CA LYS A 346 -0.67 -2.99 12.33
C LYS A 346 -0.44 -4.09 13.36
N GLN A 347 -1.41 -4.35 14.23
CA GLN A 347 -1.31 -5.42 15.21
C GLN A 347 -1.15 -6.79 14.54
N GLN A 348 -1.98 -7.09 13.53
CA GLN A 348 -1.88 -8.35 12.77
C GLN A 348 -0.52 -8.51 12.07
N LYS A 349 0.04 -7.41 11.55
CA LYS A 349 1.37 -7.40 10.95
C LYS A 349 2.43 -7.77 11.99
N GLU A 350 2.42 -7.13 13.16
CA GLU A 350 3.37 -7.42 14.25
C GLU A 350 3.25 -8.88 14.75
N ASP A 351 2.02 -9.39 14.88
CA ASP A 351 1.79 -10.78 15.25
C ASP A 351 2.36 -11.76 14.20
N SER A 352 2.20 -11.43 12.91
CA SER A 352 2.75 -12.20 11.79
C SER A 352 4.28 -12.16 11.77
N GLU A 353 4.89 -10.99 12.02
CA GLU A 353 6.35 -10.84 12.11
C GLU A 353 6.93 -11.67 13.26
N ARG A 354 6.25 -11.69 14.42
CA ARG A 354 6.63 -12.57 15.54
C ARG A 354 6.55 -14.05 15.18
N ALA A 355 5.52 -14.46 14.44
CA ALA A 355 5.37 -15.84 13.97
C ALA A 355 6.43 -16.24 12.92
N ILE A 356 6.85 -15.31 12.06
CA ILE A 356 7.95 -15.54 11.12
C ILE A 356 9.26 -15.72 11.88
N SER A 357 9.56 -14.82 12.82
CA SER A 357 10.78 -14.90 13.62
C SER A 357 10.89 -16.21 14.42
N SER A 358 9.77 -16.72 14.95
CA SER A 358 9.78 -18.03 15.64
C SER A 358 10.01 -19.19 14.69
N LYS A 359 9.44 -19.16 13.47
CA LYS A 359 9.69 -20.17 12.43
C LYS A 359 11.14 -20.14 11.94
N ASP A 360 11.72 -18.96 11.76
CA ASP A 360 13.13 -18.82 11.36
C ASP A 360 14.08 -19.45 12.38
N LYS A 361 13.76 -19.32 13.69
CA LYS A 361 14.51 -19.99 14.74
C LYS A 361 14.44 -21.52 14.62
N ILE A 362 13.26 -22.07 14.36
CA ILE A 362 13.07 -23.52 14.16
C ILE A 362 13.84 -23.99 12.92
N ILE A 363 13.80 -23.23 11.82
CA ILE A 363 14.55 -23.54 10.60
C ILE A 363 16.05 -23.58 10.88
N ALA A 364 16.57 -22.64 11.68
CA ALA A 364 17.98 -22.64 12.06
C ALA A 364 18.36 -23.89 12.88
N GLU A 365 17.54 -24.28 13.87
CA GLU A 365 17.74 -25.48 14.68
C GLU A 365 17.71 -26.78 13.84
N LEU A 366 16.77 -26.87 12.89
CA LEU A 366 16.68 -27.99 11.95
C LEU A 366 17.89 -28.03 11.01
N SER A 367 18.33 -26.87 10.51
CA SER A 367 19.49 -26.79 9.62
C SER A 367 20.77 -27.27 10.31
N GLU A 368 20.94 -26.92 11.59
CA GLU A 368 22.06 -27.39 12.40
C GLU A 368 21.99 -28.91 12.65
N SER A 369 20.79 -29.43 12.90
CA SER A 369 20.56 -30.88 13.03
C SER A 369 20.87 -31.63 11.74
N ILE A 370 20.41 -31.14 10.58
CA ILE A 370 20.71 -31.71 9.26
C ILE A 370 22.22 -31.77 9.02
N LYS A 371 22.93 -30.67 9.30
CA LYS A 371 24.39 -30.62 9.19
C LYS A 371 25.06 -31.66 10.09
N GLY A 372 24.54 -31.87 11.29
CA GLY A 372 24.98 -32.94 12.19
C GLY A 372 24.85 -34.33 11.56
N TYR A 373 23.69 -34.64 10.96
CA TYR A 373 23.47 -35.92 10.28
C TYR A 373 24.34 -36.08 9.02
N GLU A 374 24.55 -35.03 8.24
CA GLU A 374 25.43 -35.06 7.06
C GLU A 374 26.87 -35.41 7.43
N ASN A 375 27.38 -34.85 8.54
CA ASN A 375 28.69 -35.19 9.07
C ASN A 375 28.76 -36.66 9.49
N LEU A 376 27.75 -37.16 10.20
CA LEU A 376 27.69 -38.56 10.63
C LEU A 376 27.67 -39.52 9.43
N VAL A 377 26.89 -39.21 8.39
CA VAL A 377 26.85 -40.02 7.15
C VAL A 377 28.23 -40.04 6.48
N THR A 378 28.93 -38.91 6.48
CA THR A 378 30.29 -38.82 5.93
C THR A 378 31.26 -39.71 6.70
N GLU A 379 31.21 -39.66 8.03
CA GLU A 379 32.07 -40.48 8.89
C GLU A 379 31.79 -41.99 8.72
N ILE A 380 30.52 -42.40 8.65
CA ILE A 380 30.14 -43.80 8.37
C ILE A 380 30.69 -44.24 7.01
N ARG A 381 30.59 -43.41 5.97
CA ARG A 381 31.12 -43.74 4.63
C ARG A 381 32.64 -43.93 4.67
N GLU A 382 33.36 -43.09 5.39
CA GLU A 382 34.82 -43.22 5.55
C GLU A 382 35.20 -44.51 6.30
N GLN A 383 34.48 -44.86 7.37
CA GLN A 383 34.69 -46.10 8.10
C GLN A 383 34.43 -47.33 7.22
N MET A 384 33.30 -47.36 6.50
CA MET A 384 32.96 -48.44 5.57
C MET A 384 34.01 -48.60 4.47
N ALA A 385 34.54 -47.49 3.95
CA ALA A 385 35.61 -47.53 2.95
C ALA A 385 36.92 -48.06 3.53
N LYS A 386 37.24 -47.74 4.78
CA LYS A 386 38.42 -48.25 5.48
C LYS A 386 38.31 -49.76 5.75
N GLU A 387 37.19 -50.21 6.31
CA GLU A 387 36.92 -51.63 6.56
C GLU A 387 36.93 -52.45 5.26
N GLY A 388 36.39 -51.90 4.17
CA GLY A 388 36.44 -52.53 2.86
C GLY A 388 37.89 -52.78 2.39
N LYS A 389 38.75 -51.76 2.51
CA LYS A 389 40.19 -51.88 2.16
C LYS A 389 40.95 -52.85 3.06
N GLU A 390 40.65 -52.86 4.35
CA GLU A 390 41.28 -53.79 5.31
C GLU A 390 40.91 -55.24 5.00
N LYS A 391 39.62 -55.53 4.74
CA LYS A 391 39.16 -56.85 4.33
C LYS A 391 39.73 -57.28 2.97
N GLU A 392 39.80 -56.36 2.01
CA GLU A 392 40.41 -56.64 0.70
C GLU A 392 41.90 -57.02 0.83
N ALA A 393 42.64 -56.33 1.70
CA ALA A 393 44.03 -56.68 2.01
C ALA A 393 44.15 -58.05 2.71
N GLU A 394 43.26 -58.37 3.66
CA GLU A 394 43.22 -59.67 4.33
C GLU A 394 42.95 -60.81 3.34
N TYR A 395 41.99 -60.63 2.42
CA TYR A 395 41.70 -61.62 1.39
C TYR A 395 42.86 -61.81 0.41
N ALA A 396 43.56 -60.73 0.05
CA ALA A 396 44.74 -60.81 -0.80
C ALA A 396 45.89 -61.61 -0.14
N ASP A 397 46.13 -61.40 1.15
CA ASP A 397 47.16 -62.12 1.91
C ASP A 397 46.83 -63.61 2.04
N ARG A 398 45.57 -63.94 2.37
CA ARG A 398 45.10 -65.34 2.43
C ARG A 398 45.19 -66.04 1.07
N LEU A 399 44.90 -65.34 -0.02
CA LEU A 399 45.03 -65.88 -1.38
C LEU A 399 46.50 -66.16 -1.72
N ALA A 400 47.43 -65.30 -1.30
CA ALA A 400 48.86 -65.50 -1.48
C ALA A 400 49.35 -66.76 -0.74
N LEU A 401 48.97 -66.94 0.53
CA LEU A 401 49.30 -68.11 1.33
C LEU A 401 48.73 -69.41 0.74
N LEU A 402 47.50 -69.38 0.23
CA LEU A 402 46.88 -70.54 -0.43
C LEU A 402 47.62 -70.92 -1.72
N LYS A 403 48.07 -69.93 -2.49
CA LYS A 403 48.85 -70.15 -3.71
C LYS A 403 50.20 -70.77 -3.39
N GLU A 404 50.91 -70.23 -2.40
CA GLU A 404 52.19 -70.80 -1.94
C GLU A 404 52.02 -72.23 -1.40
N GLY A 405 50.98 -72.48 -0.59
CA GLY A 405 50.64 -73.81 -0.11
C GLY A 405 50.34 -74.80 -1.24
N LYS A 406 49.62 -74.35 -2.28
CA LYS A 406 49.35 -75.15 -3.48
C LYS A 406 50.65 -75.49 -4.22
N ASP A 407 51.51 -74.50 -4.45
CA ASP A 407 52.79 -74.70 -5.16
C ASP A 407 53.68 -75.71 -4.40
N ILE A 408 53.71 -75.64 -3.06
CA ILE A 408 54.43 -76.61 -2.21
C ILE A 408 53.84 -78.02 -2.33
N ILE A 409 52.50 -78.15 -2.34
CA ILE A 409 51.83 -79.45 -2.49
C ILE A 409 52.10 -80.04 -3.87
N GLU A 410 52.01 -79.25 -4.93
CA GLU A 410 52.30 -79.68 -6.30
C GLU A 410 53.77 -80.13 -6.44
N ALA A 411 54.72 -79.39 -5.85
CA ALA A 411 56.13 -79.78 -5.81
C ALA A 411 56.33 -81.12 -5.07
N LYS A 412 55.71 -81.29 -3.89
CA LYS A 412 55.78 -82.54 -3.12
C LYS A 412 55.12 -83.71 -3.85
N LEU A 413 54.01 -83.48 -4.55
CA LEU A 413 53.32 -84.49 -5.34
C LEU A 413 54.20 -84.93 -6.52
N ALA A 414 54.81 -83.99 -7.23
CA ALA A 414 55.76 -84.29 -8.31
C ALA A 414 56.94 -85.14 -7.80
N GLU A 415 57.48 -84.81 -6.63
CA GLU A 415 58.57 -85.57 -6.02
C GLU A 415 58.15 -86.98 -5.56
N ALA A 416 56.95 -87.13 -4.98
CA ALA A 416 56.40 -88.42 -4.59
C ALA A 416 56.10 -89.34 -5.80
N ILE A 417 55.60 -88.77 -6.90
CA ILE A 417 55.41 -89.49 -8.17
C ILE A 417 56.77 -89.96 -8.70
N LYS A 418 57.79 -89.09 -8.72
CA LYS A 418 59.15 -89.46 -9.14
C LYS A 418 59.72 -90.62 -8.31
N LYS A 419 59.49 -90.60 -6.99
CA LYS A 419 60.01 -91.62 -6.07
C LYS A 419 59.26 -92.97 -6.15
N SER A 420 57.97 -92.96 -6.49
CA SER A 420 57.10 -94.15 -6.52
C SER A 420 57.06 -94.88 -7.86
N MET A 421 57.71 -94.35 -8.91
CA MET A 421 57.80 -95.09 -10.18
C MET A 421 58.54 -96.42 -9.97
N PRO A 422 57.98 -97.57 -10.37
CA PRO A 422 58.64 -98.87 -10.22
C PRO A 422 59.88 -98.97 -11.12
N ASP A 423 60.96 -99.55 -10.60
CA ASP A 423 62.22 -99.76 -11.34
C ASP A 423 62.08 -100.79 -12.46
N TYR A 424 60.96 -101.50 -12.51
CA TYR A 424 60.65 -102.48 -13.52
C TYR A 424 59.17 -102.40 -13.93
N TYR A 425 58.90 -102.74 -15.18
CA TYR A 425 57.57 -102.90 -15.73
C TYR A 425 57.43 -104.29 -16.33
N GLU A 426 56.32 -104.94 -16.01
CA GLU A 426 55.95 -106.20 -16.63
C GLU A 426 55.08 -105.92 -17.86
N VAL A 427 55.57 -106.31 -19.04
CA VAL A 427 54.93 -106.10 -20.33
C VAL A 427 53.55 -106.75 -20.34
N LYS A 428 52.53 -106.00 -20.73
CA LYS A 428 51.16 -106.49 -20.89
C LYS A 428 50.87 -106.74 -22.36
N LYS A 429 49.87 -107.58 -22.62
CA LYS A 429 49.40 -107.84 -23.98
C LYS A 429 48.94 -106.54 -24.65
N GLY A 430 49.51 -106.21 -25.80
CA GLY A 430 49.20 -105.00 -26.57
C GLY A 430 50.11 -103.79 -26.26
N ASP A 431 51.09 -103.95 -25.37
CA ASP A 431 52.13 -102.96 -25.14
C ASP A 431 53.14 -102.92 -26.30
N SER A 432 53.75 -101.75 -26.47
CA SER A 432 54.94 -101.52 -27.28
C SER A 432 55.94 -100.72 -26.45
N LEU A 433 57.22 -100.74 -26.80
CA LEU A 433 58.22 -99.93 -26.08
C LEU A 433 57.85 -98.44 -26.06
N TRP A 434 57.20 -97.94 -27.13
CA TRP A 434 56.64 -96.59 -27.20
C TRP A 434 55.57 -96.34 -26.13
N LYS A 435 54.55 -97.21 -26.04
CA LYS A 435 53.47 -97.06 -25.05
C LYS A 435 53.98 -97.21 -23.61
N ILE A 436 55.00 -98.04 -23.40
CA ILE A 436 55.64 -98.17 -22.09
C ILE A 436 56.39 -96.86 -21.77
N ALA A 437 57.14 -96.29 -22.72
CA ALA A 437 57.82 -95.01 -22.54
C ALA A 437 56.85 -93.84 -22.27
N GLU A 438 55.71 -93.77 -22.96
CA GLU A 438 54.67 -92.77 -22.67
C GLU A 438 54.17 -92.87 -21.22
N ARG A 439 53.99 -94.09 -20.69
CA ARG A 439 53.50 -94.28 -19.32
C ARG A 439 54.50 -93.86 -18.24
N PHE A 440 55.80 -94.07 -18.46
CA PHE A 440 56.82 -93.84 -17.43
C PHE A 440 57.57 -92.52 -17.60
N TYR A 441 57.60 -91.98 -18.80
CA TYR A 441 58.33 -90.74 -19.09
C TYR A 441 57.44 -89.60 -19.57
N ASN A 442 56.12 -89.83 -19.67
CA ASN A 442 55.16 -88.91 -20.28
C ASN A 442 55.53 -88.54 -21.73
N THR A 443 56.39 -89.31 -22.39
CA THR A 443 56.76 -89.17 -23.80
C THR A 443 57.20 -90.51 -24.38
N GLY A 444 56.67 -90.89 -25.54
CA GLY A 444 57.01 -92.14 -26.22
C GLY A 444 58.39 -92.13 -26.88
N GLU A 445 58.96 -90.96 -27.11
CA GLU A 445 60.28 -90.78 -27.75
C GLU A 445 61.42 -91.45 -26.96
N LYS A 446 61.23 -91.65 -25.65
CA LYS A 446 62.22 -92.29 -24.77
C LYS A 446 62.18 -93.82 -24.80
N TRP A 447 61.46 -94.44 -25.73
CA TRP A 447 61.40 -95.90 -25.87
C TRP A 447 62.78 -96.55 -26.08
N ILE A 448 63.70 -95.85 -26.76
CA ILE A 448 65.08 -96.32 -27.00
C ILE A 448 65.79 -96.59 -25.67
N ARG A 449 65.55 -95.77 -24.63
CA ARG A 449 66.16 -95.95 -23.31
C ARG A 449 65.72 -97.26 -22.64
N ILE A 450 64.45 -97.62 -22.80
CA ILE A 450 63.91 -98.89 -22.29
C ILE A 450 64.55 -100.06 -23.04
N PHE A 451 64.73 -99.93 -24.36
CA PHE A 451 65.42 -100.93 -25.17
C PHE A 451 66.87 -101.12 -24.71
N GLU A 452 67.65 -100.04 -24.62
CA GLU A 452 69.06 -100.05 -24.23
C GLU A 452 69.28 -100.71 -22.87
N ALA A 453 68.45 -100.37 -21.88
CA ALA A 453 68.54 -100.91 -20.52
C ALA A 453 68.10 -102.38 -20.39
N ASN A 454 67.52 -102.97 -21.45
CA ASN A 454 67.01 -104.34 -21.45
C ASN A 454 67.47 -105.11 -22.70
N THR A 455 68.63 -104.75 -23.26
CA THR A 455 69.22 -105.42 -24.44
C THR A 455 69.50 -106.91 -24.18
N ASP A 456 69.63 -107.32 -22.93
CA ASP A 456 69.72 -108.72 -22.50
C ASP A 456 68.38 -109.49 -22.61
N LYS A 457 67.25 -108.78 -22.63
CA LYS A 457 65.88 -109.35 -22.64
C LYS A 457 65.11 -109.08 -23.93
N ILE A 458 65.53 -108.07 -24.69
CA ILE A 458 64.88 -107.64 -25.94
C ILE A 458 65.87 -107.84 -27.08
N ASN A 459 65.73 -108.96 -27.80
CA ASN A 459 66.56 -109.25 -28.96
C ASN A 459 66.13 -108.47 -30.21
N ASN A 460 64.84 -108.13 -30.30
CA ASN A 460 64.28 -107.33 -31.38
C ASN A 460 63.40 -106.23 -30.77
N PRO A 461 63.72 -104.93 -30.94
CA PRO A 461 62.96 -103.83 -30.36
C PRO A 461 61.49 -103.77 -30.83
N ASP A 462 61.21 -104.30 -32.02
CA ASP A 462 59.85 -104.34 -32.59
C ASP A 462 59.01 -105.50 -32.03
N LEU A 463 59.61 -106.38 -31.22
CA LEU A 463 58.94 -107.59 -30.72
C LEU A 463 59.20 -107.82 -29.23
N ILE A 464 58.19 -107.46 -28.42
CA ILE A 464 58.14 -107.73 -26.99
C ILE A 464 56.97 -108.65 -26.66
N TYR A 465 57.11 -109.45 -25.60
CA TYR A 465 56.15 -110.47 -25.20
C TYR A 465 55.53 -110.13 -23.84
N PRO A 466 54.24 -110.46 -23.63
CA PRO A 466 53.62 -110.33 -22.32
C PRO A 466 54.41 -111.08 -21.24
N TYR A 467 54.38 -110.56 -20.02
CA TYR A 467 55.08 -111.05 -18.83
C TYR A 467 56.60 -110.87 -18.83
N GLN A 468 57.20 -110.27 -19.86
CA GLN A 468 58.60 -109.84 -19.79
C GLN A 468 58.75 -108.69 -18.78
N ARG A 469 59.78 -108.74 -17.93
CA ARG A 469 60.10 -107.64 -17.01
C ARG A 469 61.22 -106.78 -17.54
N PHE A 470 60.89 -105.57 -17.92
CA PHE A 470 61.83 -104.55 -18.35
C PHE A 470 62.19 -103.64 -17.20
N THR A 471 63.48 -103.45 -16.98
CA THR A 471 64.02 -102.37 -16.17
C THR A 471 63.59 -101.04 -16.80
N ILE A 472 63.02 -100.14 -16.02
CA ILE A 472 62.65 -98.80 -16.48
C ILE A 472 63.67 -97.81 -15.89
N PRO A 473 64.63 -97.32 -16.70
CA PRO A 473 65.62 -96.35 -16.22
C PRO A 473 64.95 -95.09 -15.67
N LYS A 474 65.26 -94.71 -14.43
CA LYS A 474 64.82 -93.44 -13.85
C LYS A 474 65.83 -92.36 -14.25
N GLU A 475 65.47 -91.57 -15.26
CA GLU A 475 66.23 -90.44 -15.86
C GLU A 475 67.69 -90.65 -16.26
#